data_AF-A0A085FYU0-F1
#
_entry.id   AF-A0A085FYU0-F1
#
_cell.length_a   1.000
_cell.length_b   1.000
_cell.length_c   1.000
_cell.angle_alpha   90.00
_cell.angle_beta   90.00
_cell.angle_gamma   90.00
#
_symmetry.space_group_name_H-M   'P 1'
#
loop_
_entity.id
_entity.type
_entity.pdbx_description
1 polymer ?
#
loop_
_entity_poly.entity_id
_entity_poly.type
_entity_poly.pdbx_seq_one_letter_code
_entity_poly.pdbx_strand_id
1 'polypeptide(L)'
;WHYDDNGKLIRRERPPLPDGTPDEMLFDHDDAGRLSEIAHRSENHLVCVRYEYNGNGRVTAEHQLIHNAQGDRLWEYSVARKYDPRGFESTVTYDGLP
;
A
#
# COMPACT_ATOMS: atom_id res chain seq x y z
N TRP A 1 3.16 17.83 4.37
CA TRP A 1 1.98 17.11 3.87
C TRP A 1 1.58 17.75 2.56
N HIS A 2 1.19 16.94 1.57
CA HIS A 2 0.78 17.38 0.23
C HIS A 2 -0.51 16.68 -0.15
N TYR A 3 -1.40 17.43 -0.77
CA TYR A 3 -2.73 16.98 -1.14
C TYR A 3 -2.95 17.18 -2.64
N ASP A 4 -3.80 16.36 -3.25
CA ASP A 4 -4.30 16.57 -4.60
C ASP A 4 -5.39 17.67 -4.64
N ASP A 5 -5.89 17.98 -5.84
CA ASP A 5 -6.94 18.99 -6.06
C ASP A 5 -8.28 18.65 -5.39
N ASN A 6 -8.48 17.39 -5.01
CA ASN A 6 -9.68 16.91 -4.31
C ASN A 6 -9.47 16.86 -2.78
N GLY A 7 -8.32 17.34 -2.29
CA GLY A 7 -7.99 17.37 -0.86
C GLY A 7 -7.53 16.03 -0.29
N LYS A 8 -7.17 15.05 -1.12
CA LYS A 8 -6.65 13.76 -0.66
C LYS A 8 -5.17 13.84 -0.41
N LEU A 9 -4.72 13.25 0.69
CA LEU A 9 -3.30 13.17 1.01
C LEU A 9 -2.60 12.28 -0.02
N ILE A 10 -1.60 12.81 -0.72
CA ILE A 10 -0.79 12.06 -1.71
C ILE A 10 0.67 11.91 -1.28
N ARG A 11 1.18 12.80 -0.42
CA ARG A 11 2.54 12.72 0.09
C ARG A 11 2.67 13.28 1.51
N ARG A 12 3.41 12.59 2.36
CA ARG A 12 3.91 13.10 3.63
C ARG A 12 5.43 13.07 3.62
N GLU A 13 6.02 14.25 3.44
CA GLU A 13 7.46 14.48 3.55
C GLU A 13 7.87 14.52 5.03
N ARG A 14 8.87 13.73 5.41
CA ARG A 14 9.59 13.85 6.69
C ARG A 14 10.94 14.55 6.43
N PRO A 15 11.61 15.09 7.47
CA PRO A 15 12.94 15.63 7.29
C PRO A 15 13.85 14.61 6.59
N PRO A 16 14.54 14.99 5.51
CA PRO A 16 15.42 14.06 4.80
C PRO A 16 16.56 13.63 5.72
N LEU A 17 17.16 12.50 5.38
CA LEU A 17 18.38 12.04 6.04
C LEU A 17 19.54 13.01 5.75
N PRO A 18 20.62 13.01 6.57
CA PRO A 18 21.75 13.93 6.40
C PRO A 18 22.43 13.87 5.03
N ASP A 19 22.29 12.75 4.31
CA ASP A 19 22.79 12.50 2.96
C ASP A 19 21.88 13.06 1.85
N GLY A 20 20.74 13.64 2.20
CA GLY A 20 19.74 14.18 1.27
C GLY A 20 18.74 13.14 0.77
N THR A 21 18.79 11.90 1.26
CA THR A 21 17.89 10.85 0.77
C THR A 21 16.47 11.07 1.29
N PRO A 22 15.44 10.95 0.44
CA PRO A 22 14.05 11.16 0.85
C PRO A 22 13.61 10.18 1.92
N ASP A 23 12.95 10.70 2.94
CA ASP A 23 12.17 9.93 3.90
C ASP A 23 10.71 10.40 3.81
N GLU A 24 9.88 9.66 3.09
CA GLU A 24 8.52 10.11 2.78
C GLU A 24 7.53 8.96 2.70
N MET A 25 6.26 9.29 2.89
CA MET A 25 5.15 8.39 2.61
C MET A 25 4.36 8.88 1.41
N LEU A 26 4.07 7.98 0.48
CA LEU A 26 3.26 8.19 -0.71
C LEU A 26 1.93 7.46 -0.54
N PHE A 27 0.87 8.04 -1.09
CA PHE A 27 -0.49 7.54 -0.97
C PHE A 27 -1.17 7.63 -2.33
N ASP A 28 -1.49 6.48 -2.91
CA ASP A 28 -2.23 6.40 -4.16
C ASP A 28 -3.67 6.03 -3.90
N HIS A 29 -4.54 6.51 -4.79
CA HIS A 29 -5.97 6.24 -4.72
C HIS A 29 -6.44 5.68 -6.05
N ASP A 30 -7.41 4.75 -6.01
CA ASP A 30 -8.07 4.23 -7.20
C ASP A 30 -9.06 5.23 -7.81
N ASP A 31 -9.65 4.88 -8.95
CA ASP A 31 -10.63 5.71 -9.66
C ASP A 31 -11.91 5.99 -8.85
N ALA A 32 -12.28 5.09 -7.92
CA ALA A 32 -13.37 5.31 -6.98
C ALA A 32 -12.96 6.19 -5.79
N GLY A 33 -11.68 6.54 -5.74
CA GLY A 33 -11.09 7.44 -4.79
C GLY A 33 -10.70 6.82 -3.46
N ARG A 34 -10.67 5.49 -3.36
CA ARG A 34 -10.24 4.73 -2.19
C ARG A 34 -8.73 4.60 -2.20
N LEU A 35 -8.10 4.51 -1.04
CA LEU A 35 -6.66 4.31 -0.91
C LEU A 35 -6.25 2.97 -1.53
N SER A 36 -5.47 2.98 -2.61
CA SER A 36 -5.05 1.78 -3.34
C SER A 36 -3.62 1.36 -3.02
N GLU A 37 -2.76 2.30 -2.63
CA GLU A 37 -1.39 2.00 -2.20
C GLU A 37 -0.94 2.99 -1.11
N ILE A 38 -0.19 2.48 -0.14
CA ILE A 38 0.66 3.29 0.73
C ILE A 38 2.09 2.81 0.56
N ALA A 39 3.01 3.74 0.28
CA ALA A 39 4.42 3.43 0.20
C ALA A 39 5.24 4.29 1.16
N HIS A 40 6.21 3.70 1.84
CA HIS A 40 7.26 4.41 2.56
C HIS A 40 8.56 4.26 1.78
N ARG A 41 9.05 5.38 1.25
CA ARG A 41 10.38 5.50 0.65
C ARG A 41 11.37 6.00 1.70
N SER A 42 12.40 5.21 1.92
CA SER A 42 13.52 5.48 2.83
C SER A 42 14.84 5.36 2.06
N GLU A 43 15.98 5.55 2.73
CA GLU A 43 17.32 5.47 2.11
C GLU A 43 17.53 4.20 1.29
N ASN A 44 17.18 3.08 1.89
CA ASN A 44 17.57 1.76 1.39
C ASN A 44 16.38 0.92 0.93
N HIS A 45 15.15 1.37 1.21
CA HIS A 45 13.96 0.56 0.99
C HIS A 45 12.78 1.37 0.49
N LEU A 46 12.00 0.71 -0.38
CA LEU A 46 10.63 1.05 -0.69
C LEU A 46 9.74 -0.04 -0.10
N VAL A 47 8.92 0.31 0.89
CA VAL A 47 7.95 -0.59 1.51
C VAL A 47 6.55 -0.17 1.07
N CYS A 48 5.84 -1.04 0.36
CA CYS A 48 4.51 -0.76 -0.16
C CYS A 48 3.46 -1.72 0.42
N VAL A 49 2.25 -1.22 0.62
CA VAL A 49 1.04 -2.03 0.81
C VAL A 49 0.02 -1.58 -0.21
N ARG A 50 -0.44 -2.51 -1.06
CA ARG A 50 -1.49 -2.31 -2.06
C ARG A 50 -2.79 -2.94 -1.62
N TYR A 51 -3.89 -2.30 -1.94
CA TYR A 51 -5.24 -2.76 -1.64
C TYR A 51 -6.04 -2.98 -2.91
N GLU A 52 -6.71 -4.12 -3.01
CA GLU A 52 -7.73 -4.37 -4.01
C GLU A 52 -9.11 -4.38 -3.35
N TYR A 53 -10.12 -3.94 -4.08
CA TYR A 53 -11.49 -3.84 -3.57
C TYR A 53 -12.49 -4.48 -4.50
N ASN A 54 -13.53 -5.11 -3.94
CA ASN A 54 -14.71 -5.47 -4.72
C ASN A 54 -15.63 -4.26 -5.01
N GLY A 55 -16.65 -4.49 -5.83
CA GLY A 55 -17.65 -3.48 -6.19
C GLY A 55 -18.46 -2.92 -5.02
N ASN A 56 -18.45 -3.58 -3.86
CA ASN A 56 -19.10 -3.11 -2.64
C ASN A 56 -18.14 -2.29 -1.74
N GLY A 57 -16.92 -2.02 -2.18
CA GLY A 57 -15.94 -1.24 -1.42
C GLY A 57 -15.20 -2.01 -0.34
N ARG A 58 -15.27 -3.34 -0.31
CA ARG A 58 -14.52 -4.14 0.68
C ARG A 58 -13.18 -4.57 0.11
N VAL A 59 -12.14 -4.53 0.94
CA VAL A 59 -10.80 -5.00 0.59
C VAL A 59 -10.84 -6.50 0.32
N THR A 60 -10.53 -6.91 -0.91
CA THR A 60 -10.42 -8.32 -1.30
C THR A 60 -9.00 -8.83 -1.31
N ALA A 61 -8.01 -7.94 -1.45
CA ALA A 61 -6.62 -8.32 -1.35
C ALA A 61 -5.77 -7.21 -0.72
N GLU A 62 -4.74 -7.63 0.00
CA GLU A 62 -3.60 -6.81 0.42
C GLU A 62 -2.33 -7.42 -0.14
N HIS A 63 -1.50 -6.62 -0.81
CA HIS A 63 -0.19 -7.05 -1.30
C HIS A 63 0.89 -6.16 -0.70
N GLN A 64 1.77 -6.77 0.09
CA GLN A 64 2.86 -6.09 0.74
C GLN A 64 4.16 -6.40 0.01
N LEU A 65 4.95 -5.37 -0.30
CA LEU A 65 6.17 -5.47 -1.09
C LEU A 65 7.29 -4.70 -0.40
N ILE A 66 8.50 -5.27 -0.39
CA ILE A 66 9.71 -4.56 0.01
C ILE A 66 10.70 -4.64 -1.13
N HIS A 67 11.17 -3.49 -1.60
CA HIS A 67 12.26 -3.38 -2.57
C HIS A 67 13.48 -2.71 -1.92
N ASN A 68 14.68 -3.07 -2.38
CA ASN A 68 15.90 -2.32 -2.07
C ASN A 68 15.97 -1.02 -2.90
N ALA A 69 16.99 -0.19 -2.65
CA ALA A 69 17.23 1.04 -3.40
C ALA A 69 17.49 0.83 -4.92
N GLN A 70 17.91 -0.37 -5.33
CA GLN A 70 18.13 -0.75 -6.73
C GLN A 70 16.85 -1.22 -7.42
N GLY A 71 15.75 -1.38 -6.68
CA GLY A 71 14.46 -1.86 -7.17
C GLY A 71 14.25 -3.37 -7.08
N ASP A 72 15.22 -4.14 -6.58
CA ASP A 72 15.08 -5.58 -6.41
C ASP A 72 14.07 -5.89 -5.30
N ARG A 73 13.14 -6.81 -5.58
CA ARG A 73 12.15 -7.26 -4.61
C ARG A 73 12.81 -8.17 -3.56
N LEU A 74 12.88 -7.70 -2.33
CA LEU A 74 13.42 -8.40 -1.18
C LEU A 74 12.38 -9.29 -0.50
N TRP A 75 11.11 -8.87 -0.52
CA TRP A 75 10.04 -9.57 0.17
C TRP A 75 8.69 -9.26 -0.45
N GLU A 76 7.77 -10.22 -0.37
CA GLU A 76 6.39 -10.12 -0.80
C GLU A 76 5.50 -10.96 0.12
N TYR A 77 4.28 -10.47 0.39
CA TYR A 77 3.26 -11.21 1.11
C TYR A 77 1.89 -10.74 0.69
N SER A 78 0.95 -11.68 0.57
CA SER A 78 -0.40 -11.37 0.15
C SER A 78 -1.45 -11.93 1.10
N VAL A 79 -2.52 -11.17 1.32
CA VAL A 79 -3.72 -11.61 2.03
C VAL A 79 -4.91 -11.45 1.11
N ALA A 80 -5.63 -12.53 0.83
CA ALA A 80 -6.86 -12.52 0.05
C ALA A 80 -8.06 -12.79 0.95
N ARG A 81 -9.16 -12.06 0.70
CA ARG A 81 -10.40 -12.12 1.48
C ARG A 81 -11.60 -12.36 0.57
N LYS A 82 -12.51 -13.21 1.03
CA LYS A 82 -13.82 -13.44 0.41
C LYS A 82 -14.93 -13.06 1.38
N TYR A 83 -16.06 -12.63 0.83
CA TYR A 83 -17.22 -12.23 1.59
C TYR A 83 -18.44 -13.04 1.16
N ASP A 84 -19.29 -13.40 2.13
CA ASP A 84 -20.60 -14.00 1.86
C ASP A 84 -21.60 -12.97 1.28
N PRO A 85 -22.78 -13.38 0.80
CA PRO A 85 -23.78 -12.45 0.24
C PRO A 85 -24.32 -11.41 1.22
N ARG A 86 -24.25 -11.67 2.53
CA ARG A 86 -24.62 -10.69 3.57
C ARG A 86 -23.48 -9.71 3.85
N GLY A 87 -22.28 -10.09 3.42
CA GLY A 87 -21.08 -9.29 3.45
C GLY A 87 -20.14 -9.54 4.60
N PHE A 88 -20.32 -10.66 5.30
CA PHE A 88 -19.37 -11.11 6.31
C PHE A 88 -18.19 -11.78 5.64
N GLU A 89 -17.00 -11.59 6.19
CA GLU A 89 -15.80 -12.30 5.73
C GLU A 89 -16.02 -13.81 5.90
N SER A 90 -15.86 -14.54 4.80
CA SER A 90 -16.13 -15.98 4.73
C SER A 90 -14.86 -16.80 4.59
N THR A 91 -13.78 -16.22 4.07
CA THR A 91 -12.49 -16.89 3.91
C THR A 91 -11.37 -15.87 3.88
N VAL A 92 -10.27 -16.20 4.55
CA VAL A 92 -8.99 -15.49 4.41
C VAL A 92 -7.95 -16.49 3.94
N THR A 93 -7.16 -16.11 2.94
CA THR A 93 -6.05 -16.90 2.42
C THR A 93 -4.80 -16.04 2.48
N TYR A 94 -3.73 -16.61 3.03
CA TYR A 94 -2.43 -15.97 3.14
C TYR A 94 -1.49 -16.65 2.14
N ASP A 95 -0.71 -15.86 1.41
CA ASP A 95 0.38 -16.39 0.60
C ASP A 95 1.63 -16.60 1.48
N GLY A 96 2.41 -17.64 1.20
CA GLY A 96 3.57 -18.04 2.04
C GLY A 96 4.67 -16.98 2.10
N LEU A 97 5.55 -16.95 3.11
CA LEU A 97 6.28 -18.07 3.70
C LEU A 97 6.68 -17.80 5.17
N PRO A 98 6.71 -18.79 6.10
CA PRO A 98 6.01 -20.08 6.18
C PRO A 98 4.71 -20.04 7.01
#